data_AF-X1VVW7-F1
#
_entry.id   AF-X1VVW7-F1
#
_cell.length_a   1.000
_cell.length_b   1.000
_cell.length_c   1.000
_cell.angle_alpha   90.00
_cell.angle_beta   90.00
_cell.angle_gamma   90.00
#
_symmetry.space_group_name_H-M   'P 1'
#
loop_
_entity.id
_entity.type
_entity.pdbx_description
1 polymer ?
#
loop_
_entity_poly.entity_id
_entity_poly.type
_entity_poly.pdbx_seq_one_letter_code
_entity_poly.pdbx_strand_id
1 'polypeptide(L)'
;PRGNSTLLIINSPWEKINDELDVECALLDMLIQKWSPEQAQVILYNMEGLTQVEMASKIGISQKAIADRLKNAGGNSVGLLCKRYESLIKNNISPVTINDYI
;
A
#
# COMPACT_ATOMS: atom_id res chain seq x y z
N PRO A 1 -25.95 -5.79 -11.29
CA PRO A 1 -24.77 -6.68 -11.18
C PRO A 1 -23.47 -5.85 -11.20
N ARG A 2 -22.82 -5.71 -10.04
CA ARG A 2 -21.53 -4.98 -9.94
C ARG A 2 -20.47 -5.81 -10.67
N GLY A 3 -20.02 -5.34 -11.83
CA GLY A 3 -18.91 -5.94 -12.59
C GLY A 3 -17.54 -5.52 -12.05
N ASN A 4 -17.37 -5.50 -10.72
CA ASN A 4 -16.10 -5.10 -10.08
C ASN A 4 -15.46 -6.32 -9.44
N SER A 5 -14.33 -6.76 -9.97
CA SER A 5 -13.45 -7.71 -9.30
C SER A 5 -12.77 -6.99 -8.14
N THR A 6 -13.35 -7.07 -6.94
CA THR A 6 -12.67 -6.66 -5.71
C THR A 6 -11.41 -7.49 -5.57
N LEU A 7 -10.25 -6.85 -5.50
CA LEU A 7 -8.94 -7.52 -5.39
C LEU A 7 -8.44 -7.50 -3.95
N LEU A 8 -8.74 -6.44 -3.19
CA LEU A 8 -8.29 -6.26 -1.82
C LEU A 8 -9.46 -6.13 -0.84
N ILE A 9 -9.38 -6.90 0.25
CA ILE A 9 -10.29 -6.81 1.39
C ILE A 9 -9.45 -6.97 2.65
N ILE A 10 -9.61 -6.05 3.61
CA ILE A 10 -8.96 -6.12 4.92
C ILE A 10 -10.05 -6.15 5.98
N ASN A 11 -10.07 -7.21 6.78
CA ASN A 11 -11.00 -7.34 7.91
C ASN A 11 -10.25 -7.35 9.23
N SER A 12 -10.77 -6.61 10.19
CA SER A 12 -10.25 -6.52 11.55
C SER A 12 -11.39 -6.63 12.58
N PRO A 13 -11.09 -6.88 13.87
CA PRO A 13 -12.09 -6.88 14.94
C PRO A 13 -12.75 -5.51 15.20
N TRP A 14 -12.20 -4.43 14.66
CA TRP A 14 -12.68 -3.07 14.91
C TRP A 14 -13.48 -2.57 13.71
N GLU A 15 -14.81 -2.53 13.84
CA GLU A 15 -15.73 -2.15 12.77
C GLU A 15 -15.38 -0.80 12.13
N LYS A 16 -15.06 0.21 12.96
CA LYS A 16 -14.64 1.54 12.48
C LYS A 16 -13.38 1.50 11.60
N ILE A 17 -12.46 0.56 11.83
CA ILE A 17 -11.26 0.39 11.00
C ILE A 17 -11.65 -0.28 9.68
N ASN A 18 -12.56 -1.24 9.71
CA ASN A 18 -13.06 -1.88 8.49
C ASN A 18 -13.74 -0.85 7.58
N ASP A 19 -14.59 0.01 8.13
CA ASP A 19 -15.27 1.07 7.36
C ASP A 19 -14.27 2.03 6.67
N GLU A 20 -13.19 2.40 7.37
CA GLU A 20 -12.12 3.23 6.81
C GLU A 20 -11.35 2.49 5.71
N LEU A 21 -10.89 1.27 6.00
CA LEU A 21 -10.07 0.48 5.07
C LEU A 21 -10.85 -0.01 3.85
N ASP A 22 -12.16 -0.21 3.93
CA ASP A 22 -12.99 -0.58 2.79
C ASP A 22 -12.95 0.50 1.69
N VAL A 23 -13.00 1.78 2.08
CA VAL A 23 -12.89 2.90 1.14
C VAL A 23 -11.49 2.96 0.53
N GLU A 24 -10.45 2.82 1.36
CA GLU A 24 -9.06 2.86 0.90
C GLU A 24 -8.73 1.68 -0.03
N CYS A 25 -9.19 0.47 0.30
CA CYS A 25 -9.00 -0.73 -0.52
C CYS A 25 -9.75 -0.61 -1.85
N ALA A 26 -10.97 -0.08 -1.87
CA ALA A 26 -11.70 0.15 -3.11
C ALA A 26 -10.97 1.14 -4.06
N LEU A 27 -10.33 2.18 -3.50
CA LEU A 27 -9.51 3.11 -4.28
C LEU A 27 -8.22 2.45 -4.78
N LEU A 28 -7.56 1.65 -3.93
CA LEU A 28 -6.35 0.94 -4.31
C LEU A 28 -6.63 -0.13 -5.37
N ASP A 29 -7.76 -0.82 -5.31
CA ASP A 29 -8.22 -1.77 -6.33
C ASP A 29 -8.32 -1.11 -7.71
N MET A 30 -8.88 0.11 -7.76
CA MET A 30 -8.96 0.88 -9.01
C MET A 30 -7.60 1.32 -9.55
N LEU A 31 -6.59 1.47 -8.67
CA LEU A 31 -5.22 1.77 -9.05
C LEU A 31 -4.50 0.52 -9.56
N ILE A 32 -4.61 -0.60 -8.83
CA ILE A 32 -3.99 -1.89 -9.16
C ILE A 32 -4.47 -2.40 -10.51
N GLN A 33 -5.77 -2.30 -10.79
CA GLN A 33 -6.36 -2.72 -12.07
C GLN A 33 -5.78 -1.98 -13.29
N LYS A 34 -5.13 -0.82 -13.09
CA LYS A 34 -4.52 -0.02 -14.14
C LYS A 34 -3.02 -0.25 -14.30
N TRP A 35 -2.40 -1.02 -13.41
CA TRP A 35 -0.97 -1.29 -13.49
C TRP A 35 -0.65 -2.18 -14.68
N SER A 36 0.34 -1.76 -15.46
CA SER A 36 1.11 -2.67 -16.30
C SER A 36 1.93 -3.65 -15.43
N PRO A 37 2.30 -4.83 -15.95
CA PRO A 37 3.19 -5.75 -15.25
C PRO A 37 4.49 -5.10 -14.76
N GLU A 38 5.06 -4.19 -15.54
CA GLU A 38 6.29 -3.47 -15.20
C GLU A 38 6.10 -2.49 -14.04
N GLN A 39 4.92 -1.86 -13.94
CA GLN A 39 4.56 -0.99 -12.82
C GLN A 39 4.33 -1.80 -11.55
N ALA A 40 3.56 -2.89 -11.64
CA ALA A 40 3.32 -3.78 -10.52
C ALA A 40 4.63 -4.35 -9.96
N GLN A 41 5.56 -4.74 -10.85
CA GLN A 41 6.88 -5.24 -10.46
C GLN A 41 7.69 -4.23 -9.63
N VAL A 42 7.74 -2.96 -10.05
CA VAL A 42 8.50 -1.95 -9.28
C VAL A 42 7.83 -1.58 -7.96
N ILE A 43 6.50 -1.65 -7.87
CA ILE A 43 5.78 -1.44 -6.61
C ILE A 43 6.10 -2.59 -5.64
N LEU A 44 6.07 -3.84 -6.11
CA LEU A 44 6.43 -5.01 -5.30
C LEU A 44 7.86 -4.90 -4.74
N TYR A 45 8.85 -4.64 -5.59
CA TYR A 45 10.23 -4.49 -5.13
C TYR A 45 10.42 -3.31 -4.17
N ASN A 46 9.69 -2.22 -4.37
CA ASN A 46 9.70 -1.11 -3.41
C ASN A 46 9.07 -1.50 -2.06
N MET A 47 8.03 -2.33 -2.04
CA MET A 47 7.44 -2.87 -0.80
C MET A 47 8.38 -3.86 -0.10
N GLU A 48 9.20 -4.59 -0.86
CA GLU A 48 10.28 -5.45 -0.34
C GLU A 48 11.48 -4.64 0.19
N GLY A 49 11.47 -3.31 0.04
CA GLY A 49 12.49 -2.41 0.57
C GLY A 49 13.68 -2.16 -0.36
N LEU A 50 13.61 -2.59 -1.62
CA LEU A 50 14.66 -2.30 -2.59
C LEU A 50 14.69 -0.81 -2.92
N THR A 51 15.88 -0.24 -3.02
CA THR A 51 16.10 1.10 -3.53
C THR A 51 15.94 1.15 -5.05
N GLN A 52 15.73 2.35 -5.61
CA GLN A 52 15.63 2.52 -7.06
C GLN A 52 16.91 2.10 -7.80
N VAL A 53 18.08 2.21 -7.17
CA VAL A 53 19.36 1.80 -7.74
C VAL A 53 19.47 0.27 -7.79
N GLU A 54 19.08 -0.41 -6.72
CA GLU A 54 19.04 -1.88 -6.69
C GLU A 54 18.03 -2.44 -7.68
N MET A 55 16.83 -1.83 -7.78
CA MET A 55 15.83 -2.18 -8.79
C MET A 55 16.33 -1.98 -10.21
N ALA A 56 17.01 -0.87 -10.49
CA ALA A 56 17.59 -0.56 -11.79
C ALA A 56 18.61 -1.62 -12.22
N SER A 57 19.52 -2.00 -11.29
CA SER A 57 20.48 -3.07 -11.49
C SER A 57 19.80 -4.43 -11.72
N LYS A 58 18.79 -4.76 -10.90
CA LYS A 58 18.07 -6.04 -10.96
C LYS A 58 17.26 -6.22 -12.24
N ILE A 59 16.62 -5.16 -12.73
CA ILE A 59 15.75 -5.18 -13.92
C ILE A 59 16.56 -4.92 -15.21
N GLY A 60 17.73 -4.28 -15.12
CA GLY A 60 18.55 -3.92 -16.27
C GLY A 60 18.05 -2.66 -17.01
N ILE A 61 17.52 -1.69 -16.27
CA ILE A 61 17.06 -0.39 -16.81
C ILE A 61 17.64 0.77 -16.00
N SER A 62 17.44 2.01 -16.47
CA SER A 62 17.93 3.18 -15.74
C SER A 62 17.14 3.46 -14.46
N GLN A 63 17.80 4.04 -13.45
CA GLN A 63 17.14 4.51 -12.22
C GLN A 63 16.00 5.49 -12.51
N LYS A 64 16.16 6.37 -13.52
CA LYS A 64 15.12 7.29 -13.97
C LYS A 64 13.87 6.54 -14.46
N ALA A 65 14.05 5.48 -15.25
CA ALA A 65 12.93 4.66 -15.71
C ALA A 65 12.19 3.98 -14.54
N ILE A 66 12.91 3.55 -13.49
CA ILE A 66 12.29 3.05 -12.24
C ILE A 66 11.48 4.15 -11.55
N ALA A 67 12.06 5.35 -11.39
CA ALA A 67 11.38 6.48 -10.76
C ALA A 67 10.09 6.86 -11.50
N ASP A 68 10.12 6.90 -12.83
CA ASP A 68 8.96 7.18 -13.66
C ASP A 68 7.89 6.08 -13.53
N ARG A 69 8.28 4.80 -13.49
CA ARG A 69 7.35 3.69 -13.26
C ARG A 69 6.68 3.78 -11.89
N LEU A 70 7.45 4.02 -10.82
CA LEU A 70 6.93 4.20 -9.46
C LEU A 70 5.96 5.38 -9.38
N LYS A 71 6.31 6.50 -10.00
CA LYS A 71 5.46 7.69 -10.05
C LYS A 71 4.14 7.38 -10.77
N ASN A 72 4.21 6.79 -11.96
CA ASN A 72 3.03 6.50 -12.77
C ASN A 72 2.15 5.39 -12.18
N ALA A 73 2.73 4.50 -11.35
CA ALA A 73 2.00 3.49 -10.60
C ALA A 73 1.36 4.04 -9.32
N GLY A 74 1.64 5.30 -8.93
CA GLY A 74 1.13 5.88 -7.69
C GLY A 74 1.86 5.41 -6.43
N GLY A 75 3.14 5.04 -6.52
CA GLY A 75 3.89 4.41 -5.43
C GLY A 75 3.93 5.22 -4.12
N ASN A 76 3.89 6.56 -4.19
CA ASN A 76 3.78 7.39 -2.98
C ASN A 76 2.45 7.17 -2.26
N SER A 77 1.33 7.13 -3.01
CA SER A 77 -0.01 6.89 -2.45
C SER A 77 -0.12 5.49 -1.84
N VAL A 78 0.44 4.48 -2.50
CA VAL A 78 0.53 3.11 -1.94
C VAL A 78 1.30 3.12 -0.62
N GLY A 79 2.46 3.79 -0.59
CA GLY A 79 3.26 3.92 0.64
C GLY A 79 2.52 4.65 1.77
N LEU A 80 1.71 5.67 1.46
CA LEU A 80 0.87 6.35 2.46
C LEU A 80 -0.20 5.43 3.03
N LEU A 81 -0.87 4.63 2.19
CA LEU A 81 -1.87 3.67 2.64
C LEU A 81 -1.24 2.60 3.55
N CYS A 82 -0.07 2.04 3.18
CA CYS A 82 0.65 1.09 4.04
C CYS A 82 1.00 1.71 5.41
N LYS A 83 1.49 2.95 5.44
CA LYS A 83 1.77 3.66 6.69
C LYS A 83 0.52 3.89 7.52
N ARG A 84 -0.62 4.20 6.88
CA ARG A 84 -1.90 4.39 7.57
C ARG A 84 -2.37 3.08 8.19
N TYR A 85 -2.34 1.99 7.44
CA TYR A 85 -2.63 0.65 7.94
C TYR A 85 -1.76 0.30 9.16
N GLU A 86 -0.44 0.48 9.08
CA GLU A 86 0.45 0.24 10.22
C GLU A 86 0.07 1.08 11.46
N SER A 87 -0.27 2.35 11.26
CA SER A 87 -0.69 3.24 12.35
C SER A 87 -1.99 2.76 13.00
N LEU A 88 -2.97 2.33 12.20
CA LEU A 88 -4.25 1.81 12.70
C LEU A 88 -4.02 0.57 13.56
N ILE A 89 -3.21 -0.37 13.08
CA ILE A 89 -2.90 -1.60 13.80
C ILE A 89 -2.15 -1.31 15.10
N LYS A 90 -1.10 -0.46 15.06
CA LYS A 90 -0.32 -0.09 16.25
C LYS A 90 -1.20 0.58 17.31
N ASN A 91 -2.09 1.49 16.92
CA ASN A 91 -2.93 2.22 17.86
C ASN A 91 -4.02 1.36 18.52
N ASN A 92 -4.44 0.27 17.87
CA ASN A 92 -5.52 -0.58 18.37
C ASN A 92 -5.03 -1.89 19.02
N ILE A 93 -3.78 -2.30 18.76
CA ILE A 93 -3.13 -3.44 19.42
C ILE A 93 -2.26 -3.00 20.60
N SER A 94 -1.68 -1.80 20.58
CA SER A 94 -0.92 -1.32 21.74
C SER A 94 -1.83 -1.34 22.97
N PRO A 95 -1.40 -1.99 24.07
CA PRO A 95 -2.15 -1.91 25.30
C PRO A 95 -2.28 -0.43 25.62
N VAL A 96 -3.51 0.06 25.79
CA VAL A 96 -3.75 1.35 26.43
C VAL A 96 -2.90 1.33 27.70
N THR A 97 -1.80 2.07 27.72
CA THR A 97 -0.95 2.14 28.89
C THR A 97 -1.83 2.73 29.98
N ILE A 98 -2.18 1.92 30.97
CA ILE A 98 -2.87 2.34 32.18
C ILE A 98 -1.88 3.25 32.93
N ASN A 99 -1.74 4.50 32.51
CA ASN A 99 -0.94 5.52 33.21
C ASN A 99 -1.48 6.94 33.01
N ASP A 100 -2.56 7.16 32.26
CA ASP A 100 -3.19 8.49 32.13
C ASP A 100 -4.29 8.77 33.17
N TYR A 101 -4.39 7.96 34.24
CA TYR A 101 -5.39 8.11 35.31
C TYR A 101 -4.87 7.92 36.75
N ILE A 102 -3.57 8.07 37.00
CA ILE A 102 -3.02 8.16 38.37
C ILE A 102 -2.27 9.47 38.56
#